data_AF-A0A4Q3WW99-F1
#
_entry.id   AF-A0A4Q3WW99-F1
#
_cell.length_a   1.000
_cell.length_b   1.000
_cell.length_c   1.000
_cell.angle_alpha   90.00
_cell.angle_beta   90.00
_cell.angle_gamma   90.00
#
_symmetry.space_group_name_H-M   'P 1'
#
loop_
_entity.id
_entity.type
_entity.pdbx_description
1 polymer ?
#
loop_
_entity_poly.entity_id
_entity_poly.type
_entity_poly.pdbx_seq_one_letter_code
_entity_poly.pdbx_strand_id
1 'polypeptide(L)'
;MDSVQLQQALPWVTAALLGVGLAATSGLRTFLPLLLLAGAVKFGLFGVSLGQSYAWLASDSALIALLLATIFEVAGDKIPVVDHGLDVVGTVLRPIAGALSVAAVWYGTDPATAALVGLIVGAPLAFGMHSAKAGTRAGSTAATAGVGNPFISVLEDGVALFMG
;
A
#
# COMPACT_ATOMS: atom_id res chain seq x y z
N MET A 1 1.38 25.38 -22.54
CA MET A 1 2.32 24.25 -22.48
C MET A 1 2.27 23.55 -23.82
N ASP A 2 3.41 23.45 -24.49
CA ASP A 2 3.59 22.70 -25.72
C ASP A 2 3.68 21.18 -25.43
N SER A 3 3.41 20.36 -26.46
CA SER A 3 3.28 18.90 -26.34
C SER A 3 4.50 18.20 -25.73
N VAL A 4 5.69 18.79 -25.90
CA VAL A 4 6.97 18.28 -25.37
C VAL A 4 7.01 18.35 -23.85
N GLN A 5 6.56 19.46 -23.25
CA GLN A 5 6.51 19.61 -21.78
C GLN A 5 5.54 18.62 -21.15
N LEU A 6 4.40 18.35 -21.80
CA LEU A 6 3.41 17.37 -21.32
C LEU A 6 3.97 15.94 -21.33
N GLN A 7 4.73 15.56 -22.34
CA GLN A 7 5.35 14.23 -22.42
C GLN A 7 6.42 14.02 -21.34
N GLN A 8 7.12 15.08 -20.93
CA GLN A 8 8.11 15.00 -19.85
C GLN A 8 7.45 14.97 -18.46
N ALA A 9 6.32 15.63 -18.27
CA ALA A 9 5.63 15.70 -16.99
C ALA A 9 4.74 14.46 -16.69
N LEU A 10 4.17 13.84 -17.73
CA LEU A 10 3.20 12.75 -17.59
C LEU A 10 3.71 11.57 -16.73
N PRO A 11 4.95 11.06 -16.91
CA PRO A 11 5.51 9.99 -16.06
C PRO A 11 5.48 10.34 -14.56
N TRP A 12 5.88 11.55 -14.21
CA TRP A 12 5.93 12.01 -12.82
C TRP A 12 4.54 12.17 -12.21
N VAL A 13 3.58 12.69 -12.99
CA VAL A 13 2.19 12.80 -12.55
C VAL A 13 1.60 11.40 -12.30
N THR A 14 1.84 10.45 -13.21
CA THR A 14 1.36 9.08 -13.03
C THR A 14 2.01 8.40 -11.82
N ALA A 15 3.32 8.58 -11.61
CA ALA A 15 4.03 8.06 -10.45
C ALA A 15 3.49 8.67 -9.13
N ALA A 16 3.18 9.96 -9.12
CA ALA A 16 2.59 10.63 -7.97
C ALA A 16 1.19 10.09 -7.63
N LEU A 17 0.30 10.01 -8.62
CA LEU A 17 -1.06 9.52 -8.40
C LEU A 17 -1.06 8.04 -7.98
N LEU A 18 -0.28 7.20 -8.66
CA LEU A 18 -0.15 5.78 -8.32
C LEU A 18 0.48 5.59 -6.94
N GLY A 19 1.58 6.28 -6.65
CA GLY A 19 2.28 6.17 -5.38
C GLY A 19 1.40 6.59 -4.21
N VAL A 20 0.68 7.71 -4.34
CA VAL A 20 -0.27 8.20 -3.32
C VAL A 20 -1.42 7.22 -3.12
N GLY A 21 -2.02 6.70 -4.22
CA GLY A 21 -3.08 5.69 -4.14
C GLY A 21 -2.62 4.42 -3.41
N LEU A 22 -1.46 3.90 -3.79
CA LEU A 22 -0.88 2.71 -3.17
C LEU A 22 -0.49 2.95 -1.70
N ALA A 23 0.01 4.14 -1.35
CA ALA A 23 0.36 4.47 0.03
C ALA A 23 -0.87 4.64 0.92
N ALA A 24 -1.92 5.32 0.45
CA ALA A 24 -3.19 5.38 1.15
C ALA A 24 -3.75 3.97 1.38
N THR A 25 -3.76 3.14 0.33
CA THR A 25 -4.20 1.75 0.41
C THR A 25 -3.32 0.91 1.36
N SER A 26 -2.01 1.18 1.40
CA SER A 26 -1.07 0.53 2.33
C SER A 26 -1.44 0.77 3.79
N GLY A 27 -2.09 1.90 4.08
CA GLY A 27 -2.64 2.21 5.39
C GLY A 27 -3.89 1.40 5.75
N LEU A 28 -4.61 0.82 4.79
CA LEU A 28 -5.70 -0.13 5.03
C LEU A 28 -5.17 -1.58 5.13
N ARG A 29 -4.31 -1.96 4.17
CA ARG A 29 -3.69 -3.28 4.04
C ARG A 29 -2.22 -3.14 3.70
N THR A 30 -1.36 -3.74 4.51
CA THR A 30 0.10 -3.60 4.45
C THR A 30 0.69 -4.25 3.20
N PHE A 31 0.29 -5.48 2.89
CA PHE A 31 0.97 -6.30 1.86
C PHE A 31 0.22 -6.33 0.55
N LEU A 32 -1.12 -6.25 0.59
CA LEU A 32 -1.96 -6.32 -0.61
C LEU A 32 -1.59 -5.28 -1.67
N PRO A 33 -1.38 -3.98 -1.37
CA PRO A 33 -1.05 -2.99 -2.39
C PRO A 33 0.33 -3.23 -3.01
N LEU A 34 1.29 -3.69 -2.22
CA LEU A 34 2.61 -4.07 -2.74
C LEU A 34 2.52 -5.31 -3.63
N LEU A 35 1.66 -6.28 -3.31
CA LEU A 35 1.38 -7.44 -4.16
C LEU A 35 0.76 -7.02 -5.49
N LEU A 36 -0.21 -6.11 -5.46
CA LEU A 36 -0.86 -5.58 -6.66
C LEU A 36 0.13 -4.82 -7.53
N LEU A 37 0.95 -3.93 -6.95
CA LEU A 37 2.03 -3.24 -7.66
C LEU A 37 3.03 -4.23 -8.28
N ALA A 38 3.54 -5.17 -7.48
CA ALA A 38 4.50 -6.16 -7.95
C ALA A 38 3.94 -7.03 -9.07
N GLY A 39 2.67 -7.46 -8.94
CA GLY A 39 1.96 -8.25 -9.95
C GLY A 39 1.73 -7.46 -11.23
N ALA A 40 1.30 -6.21 -11.12
CA ALA A 40 1.13 -5.32 -12.28
C ALA A 40 2.43 -5.20 -13.09
N VAL A 41 3.56 -5.00 -12.41
CA VAL A 41 4.87 -4.90 -13.05
C VAL A 41 5.30 -6.24 -13.65
N LYS A 42 5.16 -7.34 -12.91
CA LYS A 42 5.55 -8.69 -13.36
C LYS A 42 4.82 -9.12 -14.63
N PHE A 43 3.53 -8.83 -14.71
CA PHE A 43 2.67 -9.24 -15.81
C PHE A 43 2.50 -8.15 -16.89
N GLY A 44 3.21 -7.03 -16.78
CA GLY A 44 3.19 -5.95 -17.77
C GLY A 44 1.83 -5.23 -17.87
N LEU A 45 1.10 -5.15 -16.76
CA LEU A 45 -0.23 -4.53 -16.70
C LEU A 45 -0.12 -3.01 -16.53
N PHE A 46 -1.08 -2.30 -17.12
CA PHE A 46 -1.32 -0.85 -16.92
C PHE A 46 -0.13 0.08 -17.22
N GLY A 47 0.94 -0.41 -17.86
CA GLY A 47 2.14 0.38 -18.18
C GLY A 47 2.95 0.80 -16.94
N VAL A 48 2.80 0.12 -15.81
CA VAL A 48 3.51 0.44 -14.57
C VAL A 48 4.95 -0.04 -14.63
N SER A 49 5.88 0.79 -14.15
CA SER A 49 7.30 0.48 -14.08
C SER A 49 7.88 0.84 -12.72
N LEU A 50 8.93 0.12 -12.32
CA LEU A 50 9.64 0.37 -11.07
C LEU A 50 10.99 1.03 -11.33
N GLY A 51 11.46 1.81 -10.37
CA GLY A 51 12.86 2.26 -10.34
C GLY A 51 13.81 1.07 -10.26
N GLN A 52 14.99 1.19 -10.88
CA GLN A 52 15.96 0.08 -10.99
C GLN A 52 16.33 -0.55 -9.64
N SER A 53 16.43 0.26 -8.58
CA SER A 53 16.76 -0.22 -7.22
C SER A 53 15.61 -0.97 -6.53
N TYR A 54 14.40 -0.88 -7.08
CA TYR A 54 13.19 -1.51 -6.56
C TYR A 54 12.68 -2.64 -7.47
N ALA A 55 13.39 -2.95 -8.55
CA ALA A 55 13.01 -4.01 -9.49
C ALA A 55 12.85 -5.40 -8.82
N TRP A 56 13.54 -5.63 -7.70
CA TRP A 56 13.41 -6.84 -6.89
C TRP A 56 11.99 -7.09 -6.39
N LEU A 57 11.16 -6.05 -6.26
CA LEU A 57 9.78 -6.16 -5.79
C LEU A 57 8.91 -7.01 -6.74
N ALA A 58 9.26 -7.03 -8.04
CA ALA A 58 8.60 -7.85 -9.05
C ALA A 58 9.27 -9.22 -9.27
N SER A 59 10.20 -9.63 -8.39
CA SER A 59 10.79 -10.97 -8.45
C SER A 59 9.80 -12.05 -8.02
N ASP A 60 10.00 -13.30 -8.47
CA ASP A 60 9.12 -14.41 -8.12
C ASP A 60 9.10 -14.68 -6.61
N SER A 61 10.25 -14.53 -5.94
CA SER A 61 10.35 -14.67 -4.48
C SER A 61 9.59 -13.57 -3.75
N ALA A 62 9.71 -12.30 -4.18
CA ALA A 62 8.97 -11.20 -3.58
C ALA A 62 7.45 -11.37 -3.76
N LEU A 63 7.00 -11.79 -4.95
CA LEU A 63 5.59 -12.05 -5.22
C LEU A 63 5.02 -13.16 -4.33
N ILE A 64 5.74 -14.29 -4.20
CA ILE A 64 5.31 -15.39 -3.33
C ILE A 64 5.25 -14.92 -1.87
N ALA A 65 6.26 -14.19 -1.40
CA ALA A 65 6.29 -13.67 -0.04
C ALA A 65 5.12 -12.69 0.23
N LEU A 66 4.89 -11.74 -0.68
CA LEU A 66 3.78 -10.79 -0.59
C LEU A 66 2.43 -11.49 -0.65
N LEU A 67 2.27 -12.49 -1.53
CA LEU A 67 1.03 -13.26 -1.63
C LEU A 67 0.71 -13.98 -0.32
N LEU A 68 1.68 -14.69 0.26
CA LEU A 68 1.49 -15.36 1.55
C LEU A 68 1.20 -14.35 2.67
N ALA A 69 1.96 -13.24 2.71
CA ALA A 69 1.76 -12.19 3.70
C ALA A 69 0.36 -11.56 3.59
N THR A 70 -0.14 -11.32 2.38
CA THR A 70 -1.50 -10.85 2.13
C THR A 70 -2.55 -11.86 2.60
N ILE A 71 -2.36 -13.15 2.33
CA ILE A 71 -3.29 -14.19 2.80
C ILE A 71 -3.37 -14.18 4.34
N PHE A 72 -2.23 -14.14 5.03
CA PHE A 72 -2.19 -14.07 6.49
C PHE A 72 -2.79 -12.77 7.03
N GLU A 73 -2.51 -11.64 6.38
CA GLU A 73 -3.07 -10.35 6.75
C GLU A 73 -4.60 -10.33 6.61
N VAL A 74 -5.15 -10.82 5.49
CA VAL A 74 -6.61 -10.84 5.26
C VAL A 74 -7.30 -11.84 6.19
N ALA A 75 -6.73 -13.03 6.36
CA ALA A 75 -7.31 -14.07 7.22
C ALA A 75 -7.24 -13.69 8.70
N GLY A 76 -6.09 -13.21 9.18
CA GLY A 76 -5.88 -12.85 10.58
C GLY A 76 -6.73 -11.68 11.02
N ASP A 77 -6.96 -10.71 10.13
CA ASP A 77 -7.71 -9.49 10.42
C ASP A 77 -9.23 -9.72 10.59
N LYS A 78 -9.73 -10.96 10.39
CA LYS A 78 -11.11 -11.36 10.73
C LYS A 78 -11.26 -11.90 12.14
N ILE A 79 -10.16 -12.21 12.83
CA ILE A 79 -10.17 -12.83 14.15
C ILE A 79 -9.86 -11.75 15.20
N PRO A 80 -10.79 -11.39 16.12
CA PRO A 80 -10.66 -10.23 17.03
C PRO A 80 -9.46 -10.18 17.99
N VAL A 81 -8.67 -11.26 18.08
CA VAL A 81 -7.42 -11.27 18.86
C VAL A 81 -6.22 -11.09 17.94
N VAL A 82 -6.29 -11.66 16.74
CA VAL A 82 -5.23 -11.60 15.73
C VAL A 82 -5.23 -10.23 15.05
N ASP A 83 -6.40 -9.64 14.81
CA ASP A 83 -6.54 -8.30 14.23
C ASP A 83 -5.87 -7.23 15.08
N HIS A 84 -5.98 -7.28 16.41
CA HIS A 84 -5.32 -6.35 17.32
C HIS A 84 -3.79 -6.47 17.23
N GLY A 85 -3.27 -7.69 17.17
CA GLY A 85 -1.85 -7.94 16.94
C GLY A 85 -1.37 -7.41 15.59
N LEU A 86 -2.16 -7.63 14.53
CA LEU A 86 -1.88 -7.11 13.20
C LEU A 86 -1.93 -5.58 13.14
N ASP A 87 -2.83 -4.93 13.88
CA ASP A 87 -2.91 -3.46 13.93
C ASP A 87 -1.72 -2.85 14.70
N VAL A 88 -1.27 -3.49 15.80
CA VAL A 88 -0.05 -3.08 16.52
C VAL A 88 1.17 -3.18 15.62
N VAL A 89 1.34 -4.29 14.90
CA VAL A 89 2.44 -4.46 13.94
C VAL A 89 2.27 -3.49 12.76
N GLY A 90 1.03 -3.29 12.31
CA GLY A 90 0.65 -2.41 11.22
C GLY A 90 1.00 -0.94 11.46
N THR A 91 1.05 -0.51 12.72
CA THR A 91 1.49 0.84 13.11
C THR A 91 2.88 1.18 12.58
N VAL A 92 3.76 0.17 12.42
CA VAL A 92 5.11 0.33 11.86
C VAL A 92 5.20 -0.15 10.42
N LEU A 93 4.61 -1.31 10.10
CA LEU A 93 4.75 -1.90 8.77
C LEU A 93 4.01 -1.13 7.69
N ARG A 94 2.85 -0.53 7.98
CA ARG A 94 2.05 0.20 6.98
C ARG A 94 2.74 1.49 6.51
N PRO A 95 3.33 2.32 7.40
CA PRO A 95 4.20 3.42 6.96
C PRO A 95 5.35 2.96 6.07
N ILE A 96 6.01 1.85 6.42
CA ILE A 96 7.09 1.28 5.61
C ILE A 96 6.58 0.85 4.24
N ALA A 97 5.45 0.15 4.18
CA ALA A 97 4.83 -0.29 2.94
C ALA A 97 4.42 0.88 2.05
N GLY A 98 3.80 1.93 2.61
CA GLY A 98 3.44 3.14 1.88
C GLY A 98 4.66 3.93 1.38
N ALA A 99 5.74 3.98 2.17
CA ALA A 99 6.98 4.57 1.70
C ALA A 99 7.60 3.77 0.56
N LEU A 100 7.61 2.44 0.68
CA LEU A 100 8.13 1.54 -0.34
C LEU A 100 7.31 1.64 -1.63
N SER A 101 5.98 1.71 -1.57
CA SER A 101 5.13 1.79 -2.76
C SER A 101 5.38 3.08 -3.55
N VAL A 102 5.48 4.22 -2.86
CA VAL A 102 5.80 5.52 -3.49
C VAL A 102 7.22 5.49 -4.06
N ALA A 103 8.20 5.05 -3.29
CA ALA A 103 9.60 5.03 -3.73
C ALA A 103 9.79 4.10 -4.94
N ALA A 104 9.10 2.96 -4.97
CA ALA A 104 9.23 1.98 -6.03
C ALA A 104 8.73 2.51 -7.39
N VAL A 105 7.66 3.31 -7.40
CA VAL A 105 7.11 3.92 -8.62
C VAL A 105 7.73 5.27 -8.98
N TRP A 106 8.56 5.84 -8.10
CA TRP A 106 9.30 7.09 -8.37
C TRP A 106 10.56 6.83 -9.20
N TYR A 107 10.39 6.35 -10.43
CA TYR A 107 11.48 6.00 -11.33
C TYR A 107 12.10 7.22 -12.01
N GLY A 108 13.34 7.09 -12.49
CA GLY A 108 14.06 8.17 -13.19
C GLY A 108 14.82 9.15 -12.27
N THR A 109 14.76 8.97 -10.95
CA THR A 109 15.66 9.62 -9.98
C THR A 109 16.68 8.65 -9.42
N ASP A 110 17.67 9.16 -8.70
CA ASP A 110 18.54 8.32 -7.88
C ASP A 110 17.75 7.65 -6.73
N PRO A 111 18.26 6.53 -6.18
CA PRO A 111 17.54 5.77 -5.16
C PRO A 111 17.33 6.53 -3.85
N ALA A 112 18.23 7.45 -3.49
CA ALA A 112 18.10 8.21 -2.25
C ALA A 112 16.96 9.22 -2.34
N THR A 113 16.82 9.91 -3.47
CA THR A 113 15.66 10.79 -3.72
C THR A 113 14.34 10.02 -3.74
N ALA A 114 14.28 8.87 -4.42
CA ALA A 114 13.06 8.05 -4.44
C ALA A 114 12.67 7.59 -3.01
N ALA A 115 13.64 7.14 -2.21
CA ALA A 115 13.43 6.77 -0.82
C ALA A 115 12.97 7.95 0.05
N LEU A 116 13.54 9.14 -0.13
CA LEU A 116 13.12 10.35 0.58
C LEU A 116 11.69 10.76 0.24
N VAL A 117 11.31 10.71 -1.04
CA VAL A 117 9.92 10.99 -1.46
C VAL A 117 8.98 9.96 -0.85
N GLY A 118 9.34 8.67 -0.90
CA GLY A 118 8.57 7.62 -0.25
C GLY A 118 8.39 7.85 1.25
N LEU A 119 9.47 8.20 1.95
CA LEU A 119 9.43 8.47 3.38
C LEU A 119 8.58 9.70 3.73
N ILE A 120 8.67 10.78 2.96
CA ILE A 120 7.97 12.04 3.25
C ILE A 120 6.50 11.99 2.83
N VAL A 121 6.19 11.30 1.73
CA VAL A 121 4.83 11.26 1.16
C VAL A 121 4.11 9.98 1.56
N GLY A 122 4.73 8.83 1.30
CA GLY A 122 4.10 7.53 1.45
C GLY A 122 3.89 7.11 2.90
N ALA A 123 4.91 7.23 3.75
CA ALA A 123 4.82 6.78 5.15
C ALA A 123 3.74 7.55 5.96
N PRO A 124 3.70 8.90 5.95
CA PRO A 124 2.68 9.64 6.69
C PRO A 124 1.27 9.38 6.16
N LEU A 125 1.11 9.22 4.84
CA LEU A 125 -0.18 8.92 4.24
C LEU A 125 -0.72 7.56 4.67
N ALA A 126 0.12 6.53 4.61
CA ALA A 126 -0.24 5.19 5.09
C ALA A 126 -0.51 5.17 6.60
N PHE A 127 0.29 5.88 7.40
CA PHE A 127 0.08 6.02 8.83
C PHE A 127 -1.27 6.69 9.15
N GLY A 128 -1.58 7.79 8.46
CA GLY A 128 -2.83 8.53 8.63
C GLY A 128 -4.04 7.66 8.30
N MET A 129 -3.99 6.92 7.19
CA MET A 129 -5.07 6.02 6.81
C MET A 129 -5.22 4.82 7.77
N HIS A 130 -4.10 4.28 8.28
CA HIS A 130 -4.15 3.26 9.33
C HIS A 130 -4.75 3.80 10.64
N SER A 131 -4.41 5.03 11.02
CA SER A 131 -4.98 5.67 12.22
C SER A 131 -6.48 5.85 12.06
N ALA A 132 -6.96 6.24 10.87
CA ALA A 132 -8.38 6.32 10.56
C ALA A 132 -9.07 4.95 10.68
N LYS A 133 -8.49 3.90 10.07
CA LYS A 133 -8.95 2.50 10.20
C LYS A 133 -9.08 2.09 11.67
N ALA A 134 -8.02 2.29 12.46
CA ALA A 134 -7.98 1.95 13.87
C ALA A 134 -9.08 2.69 14.67
N GLY A 135 -9.31 3.97 14.36
CA GLY A 135 -10.40 4.76 14.94
C GLY A 135 -11.79 4.20 14.60
N THR A 136 -12.03 3.84 13.34
CA THR A 136 -13.29 3.21 12.90
C THR A 136 -13.54 1.88 13.64
N ARG A 137 -12.50 1.06 13.80
CA ARG A 137 -12.58 -0.20 14.54
C ARG A 137 -12.80 -0.01 16.02
N ALA A 138 -12.14 0.96 16.64
CA ALA A 138 -12.37 1.28 18.05
C ALA A 138 -13.84 1.69 18.29
N GLY A 139 -14.40 2.52 17.41
CA GLY A 139 -15.82 2.89 17.46
C GLY A 139 -16.75 1.69 17.28
N SER A 140 -16.47 0.81 16.31
CA SER A 140 -17.23 -0.43 16.10
C SER A 140 -17.15 -1.38 17.29
N THR A 141 -15.96 -1.58 17.88
CA THR A 141 -15.78 -2.39 19.08
C THR A 141 -16.60 -1.84 20.24
N ALA A 142 -16.57 -0.53 20.46
CA ALA A 142 -17.36 0.13 21.51
C ALA A 142 -18.88 -0.05 21.31
N ALA A 143 -19.35 -0.04 20.05
CA ALA A 143 -20.76 -0.16 19.72
C ALA A 143 -21.28 -1.60 19.65
N THR A 144 -20.43 -2.57 19.30
CA THR A 144 -20.84 -3.94 18.93
C THR A 144 -20.13 -5.06 19.71
N ALA A 145 -19.34 -4.69 20.73
CA ALA A 145 -18.43 -5.61 21.42
C ALA A 145 -17.47 -6.36 20.47
N GLY A 146 -17.12 -5.74 19.34
CA GLY A 146 -16.17 -6.25 18.34
C GLY A 146 -16.80 -7.13 17.25
N VAL A 147 -18.08 -7.49 17.35
CA VAL A 147 -18.76 -8.34 16.36
C VAL A 147 -18.89 -7.66 14.98
N GLY A 148 -18.89 -6.33 14.93
CA GLY A 148 -18.93 -5.56 13.69
C GLY A 148 -17.61 -5.51 12.91
N ASN A 149 -16.46 -5.75 13.57
CA ASN A 149 -15.14 -5.54 12.97
C ASN A 149 -14.86 -6.45 11.75
N PRO A 150 -15.25 -7.73 11.73
CA PRO A 150 -15.07 -8.57 10.54
C PRO A 150 -15.78 -8.03 9.28
N PHE A 151 -16.95 -7.39 9.43
CA PHE A 151 -17.67 -6.80 8.29
C PHE A 151 -16.96 -5.55 7.76
N ILE A 152 -16.50 -4.68 8.67
CA ILE A 152 -15.69 -3.52 8.30
C ILE A 152 -14.40 -3.98 7.61
N SER A 153 -13.77 -5.02 8.13
CA SER A 153 -12.59 -5.65 7.50
C SER A 153 -12.86 -6.13 6.07
N VAL A 154 -14.05 -6.68 5.77
CA VAL A 154 -14.40 -7.09 4.39
C VAL A 154 -14.53 -5.87 3.47
N LEU A 155 -15.08 -4.76 3.98
CA LEU A 155 -15.15 -3.51 3.21
C LEU A 155 -13.75 -2.93 2.97
N GLU A 156 -12.88 -2.96 3.97
CA GLU A 156 -11.47 -2.56 3.84
C GLU A 156 -10.76 -3.39 2.76
N ASP A 157 -11.02 -4.71 2.68
CA ASP A 157 -10.49 -5.58 1.62
C ASP A 157 -10.96 -5.15 0.23
N GLY A 158 -12.27 -4.91 0.08
CA GLY A 158 -12.85 -4.50 -1.19
C GLY A 158 -12.30 -3.15 -1.66
N VAL A 159 -12.17 -2.18 -0.75
CA VAL A 159 -11.56 -0.87 -1.03
C VAL A 159 -10.10 -1.06 -1.43
N ALA A 160 -9.34 -1.89 -0.70
CA ALA A 160 -7.94 -2.09 -0.98
C ALA A 160 -7.67 -2.82 -2.30
N LEU A 161 -8.52 -3.76 -2.68
CA LEU A 161 -8.46 -4.42 -3.98
C LEU A 161 -8.83 -3.48 -5.14
N PHE A 162 -9.76 -2.55 -4.92
CA PHE A 162 -10.22 -1.63 -5.97
C PHE A 162 -9.28 -0.43 -6.17
N MET A 163 -8.68 0.08 -5.10
CA MET A 163 -7.81 1.26 -5.14
C MET A 163 -6.33 0.93 -5.33
N GLY A 164 -5.92 -0.30 -5.02
CA GLY A 164 -4.53 -0.76 -5.09
C GLY A 164 -4.09 -1.25 -6.46
#